data_AF-J0L8W6-F1
#
_entry.id   AF-J0L8W6-F1
#
_cell.length_a   1.000
_cell.length_b   1.000
_cell.length_c   1.000
_cell.angle_alpha   90.00
_cell.angle_beta   90.00
_cell.angle_gamma   90.00
#
_symmetry.space_group_name_H-M   'P 1'
#
loop_
_entity.id
_entity.type
_entity.pdbx_description
1 polymer ?
#
loop_
_entity_poly.entity_id
_entity_poly.type
_entity_poly.pdbx_seq_one_letter_code
_entity_poly.pdbx_strand_id
1 'polypeptide(L)'
;MHSQRGGFATGESSTAFGIATNASSYGSTAFGIGTVANEDSMTAIGKYNTLENSHALFVVGNGADSQNRSDALKVFDDGNVSVSGTLFVNGTEISSS
;
A
#
# COMPACT_ATOMS: atom_id res chain seq x y z
N MET A 1 -24.54 7.42 10.77
CA MET A 1 -24.47 6.26 9.84
C MET A 1 -23.10 6.28 9.18
N HIS A 2 -22.18 5.39 9.54
CA HIS A 2 -21.00 5.13 8.70
C HIS A 2 -21.44 4.18 7.59
N SER A 3 -21.59 4.70 6.38
CA SER A 3 -21.67 3.86 5.17
C SER A 3 -20.33 3.15 5.03
N GLN A 4 -20.25 1.90 5.49
CA GLN A 4 -19.07 1.06 5.33
C GLN A 4 -18.99 0.70 3.83
N ARG A 5 -18.32 1.53 3.03
CA ARG A 5 -18.02 1.20 1.63
C ARG A 5 -17.06 0.00 1.65
N GLY A 6 -17.44 -1.10 1.00
CA GLY A 6 -16.57 -2.27 0.82
C GLY A 6 -15.36 -1.97 -0.05
N GLY A 7 -14.51 -2.97 -0.25
CA GLY A 7 -13.43 -2.91 -1.24
C GLY A 7 -13.94 -3.02 -2.69
N PHE A 8 -13.19 -2.43 -3.63
CA PHE A 8 -13.43 -2.52 -5.07
C PHE A 8 -12.29 -3.30 -5.72
N ALA A 9 -12.57 -4.49 -6.24
CA ALA A 9 -11.64 -5.28 -7.04
C ALA A 9 -12.07 -5.20 -8.51
N THR A 10 -11.43 -4.34 -9.30
CA THR A 10 -11.77 -4.11 -10.71
C THR A 10 -10.72 -4.65 -11.68
N GLY A 11 -9.52 -4.95 -11.20
CA GLY A 11 -8.48 -5.61 -11.99
C GLY A 11 -8.80 -7.09 -12.21
N GLU A 12 -8.36 -7.65 -13.33
CA GLU A 12 -8.45 -9.09 -13.57
C GLU A 12 -7.62 -9.85 -12.50
N SER A 13 -8.21 -10.91 -11.92
CA SER A 13 -7.62 -11.67 -10.80
C SER A 13 -7.24 -10.84 -9.57
N SER A 14 -7.79 -9.62 -9.42
CA SER A 14 -7.51 -8.75 -8.28
C SER A 14 -8.30 -9.14 -7.03
N THR A 15 -7.82 -8.70 -5.86
CA THR A 15 -8.48 -8.89 -4.56
C THR A 15 -8.54 -7.59 -3.78
N ALA A 16 -9.74 -7.21 -3.32
CA ALA A 16 -9.93 -6.05 -2.44
C ALA A 16 -10.64 -6.47 -1.16
N PHE A 17 -9.99 -6.34 -0.01
CA PHE A 17 -10.52 -6.74 1.29
C PHE A 17 -10.41 -5.62 2.33
N GLY A 18 -11.52 -5.32 3.01
CA GLY A 18 -11.61 -4.28 4.03
C GLY A 18 -12.51 -3.11 3.63
N ILE A 19 -12.23 -1.93 4.18
CA ILE A 19 -13.09 -0.73 4.05
C ILE A 19 -12.48 0.22 3.03
N ALA A 20 -13.23 0.58 1.99
CA ALA A 20 -12.84 1.53 0.96
C ALA A 20 -11.48 1.20 0.29
N THR A 21 -11.13 -0.08 0.19
CA THR A 21 -9.94 -0.53 -0.55
C THR A 21 -10.21 -0.54 -2.05
N ASN A 22 -9.16 -0.42 -2.87
CA ASN A 22 -9.27 -0.43 -4.32
C ASN A 22 -8.10 -1.22 -4.94
N ALA A 23 -8.40 -2.35 -5.58
CA ALA A 23 -7.44 -3.13 -6.35
C ALA A 23 -7.84 -3.07 -7.83
N SER A 24 -7.13 -2.27 -8.62
CA SER A 24 -7.57 -1.90 -9.98
C SER A 24 -6.77 -2.54 -11.11
N SER A 25 -5.70 -3.26 -10.81
CA SER A 25 -4.71 -3.73 -11.79
C SER A 25 -4.58 -5.25 -11.79
N TYR A 26 -3.92 -5.82 -12.79
CA TYR A 26 -3.89 -7.27 -13.00
C TYR A 26 -3.20 -7.97 -11.82
N GLY A 27 -3.90 -8.93 -11.19
CA GLY A 27 -3.39 -9.68 -10.04
C GLY A 27 -3.12 -8.84 -8.77
N SER A 28 -3.60 -7.59 -8.71
CA SER A 28 -3.30 -6.71 -7.57
C SER A 28 -4.14 -7.04 -6.33
N THR A 29 -3.61 -6.75 -5.14
CA THR A 29 -4.28 -7.00 -3.85
C THR A 29 -4.28 -5.74 -2.99
N ALA A 30 -5.46 -5.26 -2.59
CA ALA A 30 -5.63 -4.15 -1.64
C ALA A 30 -6.29 -4.63 -0.35
N PHE A 31 -5.58 -4.57 0.77
CA PHE A 31 -6.04 -5.05 2.09
C PHE A 31 -6.00 -3.93 3.13
N GLY A 32 -7.08 -3.76 3.91
CA GLY A 32 -7.12 -2.85 5.06
C GLY A 32 -8.14 -1.71 4.91
N ILE A 33 -7.71 -0.47 5.14
CA ILE A 33 -8.59 0.71 5.13
C ILE A 33 -8.08 1.75 4.14
N GLY A 34 -8.84 2.04 3.09
CA GLY A 34 -8.50 3.09 2.12
C GLY A 34 -7.24 2.78 1.29
N THR A 35 -6.77 1.53 1.28
CA THR A 35 -5.58 1.14 0.53
C THR A 35 -5.89 0.99 -0.97
N VAL A 36 -4.92 1.31 -1.82
CA VAL A 36 -5.03 1.30 -3.28
C VAL A 36 -3.87 0.50 -3.86
N ALA A 37 -4.18 -0.56 -4.60
CA ALA A 37 -3.25 -1.39 -5.35
C ALA A 37 -3.51 -1.19 -6.86
N ASN A 38 -2.81 -0.22 -7.44
CA ASN A 38 -3.00 0.28 -8.81
C ASN A 38 -1.87 -0.09 -9.77
N GLU A 39 -0.92 -0.93 -9.37
CA GLU A 39 0.08 -1.53 -10.26
C GLU A 39 -0.16 -3.04 -10.41
N ASP A 40 0.32 -3.61 -11.52
CA ASP A 40 0.19 -5.05 -11.78
C ASP A 40 0.98 -5.86 -10.75
N SER A 41 0.36 -6.94 -10.26
CA SER A 41 0.89 -7.81 -9.19
C SER A 41 1.21 -7.10 -7.86
N MET A 42 0.79 -5.84 -7.69
CA MET A 42 1.04 -5.07 -6.48
C MET A 42 0.19 -5.56 -5.31
N THR A 43 0.79 -5.63 -4.11
CA THR A 43 0.05 -5.78 -2.85
C THR A 43 0.17 -4.50 -2.00
N ALA A 44 -0.96 -3.85 -1.72
CA ALA A 44 -1.06 -2.72 -0.81
C ALA A 44 -1.78 -3.13 0.48
N ILE A 45 -1.13 -2.96 1.64
CA ILE A 45 -1.68 -3.31 2.96
C ILE A 45 -1.61 -2.13 3.94
N GLY A 46 -2.45 -2.17 4.98
CA GLY A 46 -2.43 -1.20 6.08
C GLY A 46 -3.55 -0.17 5.95
N LYS A 47 -3.20 1.12 6.05
CA LYS A 47 -4.18 2.20 5.91
C LYS A 47 -3.66 3.34 5.03
N TYR A 48 -4.50 3.79 4.11
CA TYR A 48 -4.28 5.03 3.33
C TYR A 48 -2.86 5.17 2.75
N ASN A 49 -2.37 4.17 2.00
CA ASN A 49 -1.10 4.26 1.26
C ASN A 49 -1.12 5.41 0.24
N THR A 50 0.02 5.87 -0.27
CA THR A 50 0.01 6.88 -1.35
C THR A 50 -0.62 6.32 -2.63
N LEU A 51 -1.07 7.20 -3.53
CA LEU A 51 -1.68 6.79 -4.81
C LEU A 51 -0.63 6.62 -5.93
N GLU A 52 0.51 7.30 -5.78
CA GLU A 52 1.64 7.23 -6.70
C GLU A 52 2.49 6.00 -6.37
N ASN A 53 2.13 4.86 -6.96
CA ASN A 53 2.76 3.57 -6.69
C ASN A 53 3.51 2.99 -7.89
N SER A 54 3.88 3.82 -8.87
CA SER A 54 4.62 3.37 -10.06
C SER A 54 5.75 2.40 -9.70
N HIS A 55 5.78 1.26 -10.38
CA HIS A 55 6.75 0.17 -10.18
C HIS A 55 6.70 -0.54 -8.82
N ALA A 56 5.73 -0.26 -7.95
CA ALA A 56 5.65 -0.89 -6.64
C ALA A 56 5.05 -2.30 -6.72
N LEU A 57 5.72 -3.27 -6.10
CA LEU A 57 5.22 -4.63 -5.90
C LEU A 57 4.58 -4.81 -4.51
N PHE A 58 5.07 -4.11 -3.50
CA PHE A 58 4.55 -4.19 -2.14
C PHE A 58 4.60 -2.84 -1.43
N VAL A 59 3.47 -2.42 -0.86
CA VAL A 59 3.35 -1.14 -0.14
C VAL A 59 2.63 -1.34 1.19
N VAL A 60 3.20 -0.78 2.26
CA VAL A 60 2.56 -0.72 3.57
C VAL A 60 2.16 0.73 3.86
N GLY A 61 0.87 1.02 3.73
CA GLY A 61 0.29 2.33 4.06
C GLY A 61 0.17 2.54 5.57
N ASN A 62 0.54 3.73 6.03
CA ASN A 62 0.37 4.16 7.42
C ASN A 62 -0.33 5.53 7.55
N GLY A 63 -0.99 6.00 6.48
CA GLY A 63 -1.66 7.29 6.44
C GLY A 63 -2.78 7.44 7.47
N ALA A 64 -3.12 8.69 7.81
CA ALA A 64 -4.16 8.98 8.79
C ALA A 64 -5.57 8.88 8.20
N ASP A 65 -5.76 9.39 6.99
CA ASP A 65 -7.04 9.45 6.28
C ASP A 65 -6.83 9.64 4.76
N SER A 66 -7.92 9.81 4.00
CA SER A 66 -7.87 9.96 2.53
C SER A 66 -7.14 11.21 2.03
N GLN A 67 -6.99 12.24 2.85
CA GLN A 67 -6.27 13.48 2.56
C GLN A 67 -4.82 13.43 3.06
N ASN A 68 -4.56 12.60 4.07
CA ASN A 68 -3.25 12.45 4.72
C ASN A 68 -2.70 11.04 4.49
N ARG A 69 -2.45 10.71 3.21
CA ARG A 69 -1.90 9.41 2.77
C ARG A 69 -0.39 9.36 2.96
N SER A 70 0.13 8.22 3.40
CA SER A 70 1.56 7.99 3.54
C SER A 70 1.88 6.49 3.54
N ASP A 71 3.14 6.19 3.21
CA ASP A 71 3.66 4.83 3.21
C ASP A 71 4.75 4.70 4.26
N ALA A 72 4.73 3.60 5.01
CA ALA A 72 5.84 3.22 5.86
C ALA A 72 6.95 2.55 5.04
N LEU A 73 6.57 1.78 4.01
CA LEU A 73 7.47 0.93 3.23
C LEU A 73 6.95 0.76 1.80
N LYS A 74 7.86 0.79 0.82
CA LYS A 74 7.64 0.37 -0.58
C LYS A 74 8.75 -0.56 -1.06
N VAL A 75 8.38 -1.61 -1.80
CA VAL A 75 9.29 -2.48 -2.56
C VAL A 75 8.96 -2.33 -4.04
N PHE A 76 9.99 -2.10 -4.87
CA PHE A 76 9.85 -1.84 -6.30
C PHE A 76 10.25 -3.07 -7.15
N ASP A 77 9.83 -3.08 -8.42
CA ASP A 77 10.11 -4.13 -9.40
C ASP A 77 11.59 -4.20 -9.84
N ASP A 78 12.36 -3.13 -9.60
CA ASP A 78 13.81 -3.06 -9.80
C ASP A 78 14.62 -3.64 -8.62
N GLY A 79 13.93 -4.08 -7.56
CA GLY A 79 14.52 -4.65 -6.35
C GLY A 79 14.88 -3.64 -5.26
N ASN A 80 14.65 -2.34 -5.48
CA ASN A 80 14.87 -1.32 -4.46
C ASN A 80 13.77 -1.33 -3.39
N VAL A 81 14.11 -0.86 -2.19
CA VAL A 81 13.18 -0.70 -1.06
C VAL A 81 13.31 0.71 -0.50
N SER A 82 12.17 1.38 -0.30
CA SER A 82 12.09 2.67 0.39
C SER A 82 11.43 2.51 1.76
N VAL A 83 12.03 3.10 2.78
CA VAL A 83 11.48 3.20 4.14
C VAL A 83 11.36 4.68 4.47
N SER A 84 10.15 5.15 4.78
CA SER A 84 9.92 6.57 5.07
C SER A 84 10.18 6.96 6.53
N GLY A 85 10.33 5.97 7.42
CA GLY A 85 10.76 6.17 8.80
C GLY A 85 12.17 5.65 9.06
N THR A 86 12.50 5.44 10.34
CA THR A 86 13.78 4.83 10.74
C THR A 86 13.77 3.32 10.51
N LEU A 87 14.82 2.80 9.88
CA LEU A 87 15.05 1.36 9.77
C LEU A 87 15.85 0.86 10.98
N PHE A 88 15.37 -0.19 11.63
CA PHE A 88 16.08 -0.87 12.71
C PHE A 88 16.44 -2.30 12.30
N VAL A 89 17.69 -2.71 12.51
CA VAL A 89 18.18 -4.07 12.27
C VAL A 89 18.79 -4.59 13.57
N ASN A 90 18.19 -5.62 14.17
CA ASN A 90 18.60 -6.17 15.46
C ASN A 90 18.69 -5.12 16.58
N GLY A 91 17.79 -4.13 16.55
CA GLY A 91 17.75 -3.02 17.51
C GLY A 91 18.67 -1.84 17.19
N THR A 92 19.54 -1.95 16.17
CA THR A 92 20.40 -0.87 15.72
C THR A 92 19.69 -0.03 14.67
N GLU A 93 19.62 1.28 14.88
CA GLU A 93 19.18 2.23 13.86
C GLU A 93 20.17 2.26 12.69
N ILE A 94 19.66 2.07 11.48
CA ILE A 94 20.40 2.21 10.24
C ILE A 94 20.13 3.60 9.68
N SER A 95 21.10 4.50 9.82
CA SER A 95 21.09 5.82 9.18
C SER A 95 21.88 5.78 7.88
N SER A 96 21.42 6.49 6.85
CA SER A 96 22.29 6.80 5.71
C SER A 96 23.45 7.68 6.18
N SER A 97 24.67 7.35 5.75
CA SER A 97 25.86 8.21 5.90
C SER A 97 25.80 9.41 4.96
#